data_AF-A0A517NSQ0-F1
#
_entry.id   AF-A0A517NSQ0-F1
#
_cell.length_a   1.000
_cell.length_b   1.000
_cell.length_c   1.000
_cell.angle_alpha   90.00
_cell.angle_beta   90.00
_cell.angle_gamma   90.00
#
_symmetry.space_group_name_H-M   'P 1'
#
loop_
_entity.id
_entity.type
_entity.pdbx_description
1 polymer ?
#
loop_
_entity_poly.entity_id
_entity_poly.type
_entity_poly.pdbx_seq_one_letter_code
_entity_poly.pdbx_strand_id
1 'polypeptide(L)'
;MHVHPATPSPLLIAMCIAYCAATVGLSESKADEPQSPASFVVTTTNYAVGNEQPIDRHRVVFDQSVVYDFDELTPGSITVYDPNRKRIVLLNSQSKSRCVVNTDQLTKMTAEMRVSADTNKKKDQYGISATVNSDADDRLSIQFGNVKYTTSTQPAANQNAASQFAQFADWALRLNMARKQGLPPFGRMSLNRAIATKGHIPSELMLDVKVAQYKSVHAITPKLTNEDRKRIDEASGMIALYSEIPLSDFR
;
A
#
# COMPACT_ATOMS: atom_id res chain seq x y z
N MET A 1 -68.81 6.00 -60.52
CA MET A 1 -68.56 5.13 -61.69
C MET A 1 -67.08 4.76 -61.66
N HIS A 2 -66.62 3.54 -61.85
CA HIS A 2 -67.19 2.21 -62.03
C HIS A 2 -65.92 1.33 -62.21
N VAL A 3 -65.92 0.14 -61.63
CA VAL A 3 -65.31 -1.08 -62.21
C VAL A 3 -63.77 -1.18 -62.28
N HIS A 4 -63.22 -2.03 -61.39
CA HIS A 4 -62.01 -2.84 -61.64
C HIS A 4 -62.32 -3.95 -62.67
N PRO A 5 -61.32 -4.43 -63.45
CA PRO A 5 -60.88 -5.84 -63.32
C PRO A 5 -59.34 -6.00 -63.41
N ALA A 6 -58.68 -6.85 -62.59
CA ALA A 6 -58.47 -8.31 -62.74
C ALA A 6 -57.54 -8.66 -63.92
N THR A 7 -56.48 -9.49 -63.90
CA THR A 7 -55.85 -10.56 -63.06
C THR A 7 -54.60 -11.04 -63.88
N PRO A 8 -53.91 -12.22 -63.74
CA PRO A 8 -53.70 -13.22 -62.64
C PRO A 8 -52.19 -13.65 -62.42
N SER A 9 -51.78 -14.07 -61.19
CA SER A 9 -51.45 -15.46 -60.73
C SER A 9 -49.98 -15.92 -60.85
N PRO A 10 -49.54 -17.07 -60.27
CA PRO A 10 -49.70 -17.59 -58.89
C PRO A 10 -48.37 -18.23 -58.34
N LEU A 11 -48.23 -18.43 -57.02
CA LEU A 11 -47.87 -19.75 -56.43
C LEU A 11 -47.78 -19.68 -54.89
N LEU A 12 -48.54 -20.56 -54.24
CA LEU A 12 -48.35 -21.03 -52.86
C LEU A 12 -47.02 -21.81 -52.74
N ILE A 13 -46.41 -21.79 -51.56
CA ILE A 13 -46.05 -23.01 -50.79
C ILE A 13 -45.88 -22.63 -49.32
N ALA A 14 -46.46 -23.46 -48.45
CA ALA A 14 -46.46 -23.35 -47.01
C ALA A 14 -45.20 -23.98 -46.36
N MET A 15 -45.09 -23.79 -45.05
CA MET A 15 -44.66 -24.77 -44.03
C MET A 15 -43.39 -24.43 -43.22
N CYS A 16 -43.66 -24.12 -41.94
CA CYS A 16 -42.95 -24.48 -40.70
C CYS A 16 -41.41 -24.59 -40.66
N ILE A 17 -40.78 -23.93 -39.67
CA ILE A 17 -40.25 -24.58 -38.45
C ILE A 17 -39.80 -23.51 -37.44
N ALA A 18 -40.16 -23.74 -36.18
CA ALA A 18 -39.79 -22.96 -35.01
C ALA A 18 -38.29 -23.08 -34.70
N TYR A 19 -37.70 -21.99 -34.21
CA TYR A 19 -36.56 -22.06 -33.30
C TYR A 19 -36.89 -21.25 -32.05
N CYS A 20 -37.03 -21.96 -30.92
CA CYS A 20 -36.91 -21.38 -29.60
C CYS A 20 -35.43 -21.00 -29.37
N ALA A 21 -35.17 -19.76 -28.99
CA ALA A 21 -34.08 -19.44 -28.08
C ALA A 21 -34.43 -18.12 -27.36
N ALA A 22 -34.18 -18.13 -26.06
CA ALA A 22 -34.72 -17.20 -25.08
C ALA A 22 -34.40 -15.72 -25.36
N THR A 23 -35.38 -14.88 -25.09
CA THR A 23 -35.24 -13.44 -24.96
C THR A 23 -34.41 -13.09 -23.72
N VAL A 24 -33.31 -12.38 -23.97
CA VAL A 24 -32.75 -11.27 -23.18
C VAL A 24 -32.55 -11.53 -21.69
N GLY A 25 -31.34 -11.96 -21.34
CA GLY A 25 -30.69 -11.63 -20.08
C GLY A 25 -29.38 -10.91 -20.38
N LEU A 26 -29.45 -9.66 -20.85
CA LEU A 26 -28.30 -8.76 -20.73
C LEU A 26 -28.10 -8.55 -19.24
N SER A 27 -27.18 -9.32 -18.65
CA SER A 27 -26.61 -8.99 -17.35
C SER A 27 -25.98 -7.61 -17.53
N GLU A 28 -26.65 -6.59 -17.02
CA GLU A 28 -26.01 -5.30 -16.78
C GLU A 28 -24.75 -5.59 -15.98
N SER A 29 -23.60 -5.45 -16.64
CA SER A 29 -22.33 -5.31 -15.94
C SER A 29 -22.52 -4.10 -15.04
N LYS A 30 -22.67 -4.36 -13.74
CA LYS A 30 -22.65 -3.34 -12.71
C LYS A 30 -21.33 -2.62 -12.90
N ALA A 31 -21.37 -1.43 -13.51
CA ALA A 31 -20.22 -0.57 -13.61
C ALA A 31 -19.62 -0.47 -12.20
N ASP A 32 -18.31 -0.68 -12.10
CA ASP A 32 -17.55 -0.58 -10.85
C ASP A 32 -17.95 0.73 -10.15
N GLU A 33 -18.83 0.63 -9.15
CA GLU A 33 -19.01 1.72 -8.20
C GLU A 33 -17.62 2.01 -7.65
N PRO A 34 -17.19 3.28 -7.61
CA PRO A 34 -15.91 3.62 -7.00
C PRO A 34 -15.90 3.03 -5.59
N GLN A 35 -15.13 1.96 -5.40
CA GLN A 35 -15.04 1.30 -4.11
C GLN A 35 -14.59 2.37 -3.12
N SER A 36 -15.48 2.72 -2.18
CA SER A 36 -15.12 3.62 -1.09
C SER A 36 -13.82 3.13 -0.48
N PRO A 37 -12.85 4.03 -0.21
CA PRO A 37 -11.55 3.61 0.28
C PRO A 37 -11.76 2.77 1.54
N ALA A 38 -11.46 1.48 1.43
CA ALA A 38 -11.71 0.53 2.49
C ALA A 38 -10.82 0.90 3.68
N SER A 39 -11.41 1.05 4.87
CA SER A 39 -10.63 1.17 6.10
C SER A 39 -10.27 -0.24 6.59
N PHE A 40 -8.98 -0.49 6.80
CA PHE A 40 -8.45 -1.78 7.24
C PHE A 40 -7.26 -1.58 8.18
N VAL A 41 -6.83 -2.65 8.83
CA VAL A 41 -5.66 -2.63 9.72
C VAL A 41 -4.65 -3.65 9.25
N VAL A 42 -3.37 -3.30 9.32
CA VAL A 42 -2.27 -4.25 9.18
C VAL A 42 -1.45 -4.22 10.46
N THR A 43 -1.37 -5.37 11.14
CA THR A 43 -0.41 -5.55 12.23
C THR A 43 0.90 -6.01 11.62
N THR A 44 1.97 -5.25 11.83
CA THR A 44 3.32 -5.58 11.39
C THR A 44 4.16 -5.93 12.61
N THR A 45 4.72 -7.13 12.63
CA THR A 45 5.59 -7.57 13.71
C THR A 45 6.98 -7.86 13.17
N ASN A 46 7.99 -7.22 13.75
CA ASN A 46 9.37 -7.28 13.30
C ASN A 46 10.22 -8.10 14.29
N TYR A 47 11.09 -8.95 13.76
CA TYR A 47 11.97 -9.84 14.50
C TYR A 47 13.40 -9.71 13.98
N ALA A 48 14.38 -9.80 14.89
CA ALA A 48 15.72 -10.20 14.51
C ALA A 48 15.74 -11.74 14.43
N VAL A 49 16.30 -12.30 13.36
CA VAL A 49 16.34 -13.77 13.22
C VAL A 49 17.17 -14.38 14.33
N GLY A 50 16.64 -15.46 14.91
CA GLY A 50 17.19 -16.10 16.11
C GLY A 50 16.62 -15.56 17.43
N ASN A 51 15.81 -14.50 17.39
CA ASN A 51 15.08 -14.01 18.56
C ASN A 51 13.60 -14.43 18.50
N GLU A 52 13.07 -14.98 19.60
CA GLU A 52 11.66 -15.36 19.69
C GLU A 52 10.76 -14.16 19.96
N GLN A 53 11.28 -13.15 20.67
CA GLN A 53 10.53 -11.94 20.98
C GLN A 53 10.65 -10.93 19.84
N PRO A 54 9.54 -10.24 19.49
CA PRO A 54 9.59 -9.19 18.49
C PRO A 54 10.45 -8.04 18.99
N ILE A 55 11.24 -7.45 18.09
CA ILE A 55 12.01 -6.24 18.36
C ILE A 55 11.15 -4.98 18.24
N ASP A 56 10.04 -5.10 17.53
CA ASP A 56 9.13 -4.01 17.23
C ASP A 56 7.78 -4.58 16.73
N ARG A 57 6.69 -3.89 17.02
CA ARG A 57 5.34 -4.27 16.63
C ARG A 57 4.47 -3.05 16.43
N HIS A 58 3.91 -2.95 15.24
CA HIS A 58 3.10 -1.82 14.81
C HIS A 58 1.69 -2.25 14.47
N ARG A 59 0.71 -1.44 14.90
CA ARG A 59 -0.66 -1.52 14.44
C ARG A 59 -0.92 -0.36 13.49
N VAL A 60 -0.94 -0.67 12.19
CA VAL A 60 -1.09 0.31 11.12
C VAL A 60 -2.54 0.36 10.66
N VAL A 61 -3.24 1.42 11.02
CA VAL A 61 -4.65 1.64 10.70
C VAL A 61 -4.75 2.52 9.47
N PHE A 62 -5.32 1.97 8.41
CA PHE A 62 -5.67 2.68 7.18
C PHE A 62 -7.11 3.15 7.32
N ASP A 63 -7.31 4.46 7.42
CA ASP A 63 -8.65 5.04 7.46
C ASP A 63 -8.80 6.07 6.34
N GLN A 64 -9.54 5.68 5.31
CA GLN A 64 -9.70 6.43 4.07
C GLN A 64 -8.36 6.72 3.36
N SER A 65 -7.79 7.91 3.60
CA SER A 65 -6.54 8.39 2.99
C SER A 65 -5.46 8.75 4.02
N VAL A 66 -5.77 8.58 5.30
CA VAL A 66 -4.86 8.82 6.41
C VAL A 66 -4.44 7.47 6.98
N VAL A 67 -3.15 7.32 7.25
CA VAL A 67 -2.61 6.10 7.86
C VAL A 67 -2.07 6.45 9.22
N TYR A 68 -2.52 5.73 10.25
CA TYR A 68 -2.07 5.87 11.63
C TYR A 68 -1.22 4.66 11.98
N ASP A 69 0.02 4.90 12.34
CA ASP A 69 0.97 3.87 12.74
C ASP A 69 1.22 3.98 14.24
N PHE A 70 0.67 3.03 14.99
CA PHE A 70 0.80 2.95 16.44
C PHE A 70 1.88 1.93 16.80
N ASP A 71 2.96 2.39 17.44
CA ASP A 71 3.95 1.49 18.04
C ASP A 71 3.33 0.84 19.30
N GLU A 72 3.19 -0.49 19.26
CA GLU A 72 2.59 -1.28 20.35
C GLU A 72 3.61 -1.68 21.42
N LEU A 73 4.91 -1.63 21.15
CA LEU A 73 5.97 -1.94 22.12
C LEU A 73 6.55 -0.70 22.80
N THR A 74 6.45 0.47 22.17
CA THR A 74 6.78 1.78 22.75
C THR A 74 5.53 2.65 22.84
N PRO A 75 4.66 2.42 23.85
CA PRO A 75 3.42 3.17 23.99
C PRO A 75 3.65 4.68 24.00
N GLY A 76 2.87 5.39 23.17
CA GLY A 76 2.92 6.83 23.06
C GLY A 76 3.69 7.38 21.86
N SER A 77 4.37 6.51 21.09
CA SER A 77 4.91 6.84 19.78
C SER A 77 3.87 6.56 18.70
N ILE A 78 3.48 7.60 17.95
CA ILE A 78 2.46 7.50 16.90
C ILE A 78 2.97 8.27 15.68
N THR A 79 2.86 7.67 14.49
CA THR A 79 3.12 8.37 13.23
C THR A 79 1.84 8.43 12.40
N VAL A 80 1.46 9.63 11.97
CA VAL A 80 0.27 9.85 11.14
C VAL A 80 0.71 10.31 9.76
N TYR A 81 0.43 9.51 8.75
CA TYR A 81 0.71 9.81 7.35
C TYR A 81 -0.56 10.38 6.70
N ASP A 82 -0.49 11.65 6.30
CA ASP A 82 -1.60 12.41 5.70
C ASP A 82 -1.08 13.11 4.43
N PRO A 83 -0.80 12.34 3.36
CA PRO A 83 -0.20 12.88 2.15
C PRO A 83 -1.13 13.85 1.41
N ASN A 84 -2.45 13.74 1.59
CA ASN A 84 -3.43 14.67 1.05
C ASN A 84 -3.26 16.08 1.64
N ARG A 85 -2.86 16.18 2.91
CA ARG A 85 -2.45 17.45 3.55
C ARG A 85 -0.94 17.67 3.53
N LYS A 86 -0.22 16.94 2.67
CA LYS A 86 1.22 17.04 2.44
C LYS A 86 2.09 16.93 3.69
N ARG A 87 1.67 16.10 4.65
CA ARG A 87 2.34 16.01 5.96
C ARG A 87 2.42 14.60 6.49
N ILE A 88 3.47 14.36 7.27
CA ILE A 88 3.60 13.25 8.20
C ILE A 88 3.76 13.86 9.58
N VAL A 89 2.95 13.44 10.55
CA VAL A 89 3.01 13.95 11.93
C VAL A 89 3.54 12.86 12.84
N LEU A 90 4.64 13.14 13.52
CA LEU A 90 5.17 12.30 14.59
C LEU A 90 4.63 12.83 15.91
N LEU A 91 4.12 11.95 16.76
CA LEU A 91 3.57 12.28 18.07
C LEU A 91 4.32 11.48 19.13
N ASN A 92 4.67 12.16 20.22
CA ASN A 92 5.25 11.54 21.41
C ASN A 92 4.42 11.97 22.62
N SER A 93 3.64 11.03 23.17
CA SER A 93 2.70 11.32 24.26
C SER A 93 3.38 11.58 25.60
N GLN A 94 4.57 11.03 25.81
CA GLN A 94 5.35 11.22 27.04
C GLN A 94 5.83 12.67 27.15
N SER A 95 6.37 13.21 26.06
CA SER A 95 6.84 14.60 25.97
C SER A 95 5.76 15.60 25.57
N LYS A 96 4.53 15.12 25.25
CA LYS A 96 3.42 15.92 24.70
C LYS A 96 3.86 16.81 23.54
N SER A 97 4.71 16.26 22.68
CA SER A 97 5.34 16.96 21.57
C SER A 97 4.91 16.33 20.24
N ARG A 98 4.80 17.16 19.21
CA ARG A 98 4.55 16.74 17.83
C ARG A 98 5.65 17.28 16.91
N CYS A 99 5.96 16.57 15.84
CA CYS A 99 6.77 17.07 14.74
C CYS A 99 5.99 16.91 13.44
N VAL A 100 5.97 17.96 12.60
CA VAL A 100 5.33 17.93 11.30
C VAL A 100 6.39 17.92 10.21
N VAL A 101 6.40 16.86 9.40
CA VAL A 101 7.34 16.69 8.28
C VAL A 101 6.58 16.86 6.97
N ASN A 102 7.06 17.74 6.10
CA ASN A 102 6.43 17.99 4.80
C ASN A 102 6.77 16.89 3.79
N THR A 103 5.76 16.31 3.14
CA THR A 103 5.95 15.19 2.18
C THR A 103 6.62 15.62 0.87
N ASP A 104 6.46 16.87 0.43
CA ASP A 104 7.14 17.41 -0.74
C ASP A 104 8.65 17.51 -0.47
N GLN A 105 9.03 17.90 0.75
CA GLN A 105 10.43 17.91 1.18
C GLN A 105 11.04 16.51 1.21
N LEU A 106 10.33 15.52 1.75
CA LEU A 106 10.76 14.11 1.70
C LEU A 106 10.92 13.62 0.27
N THR A 107 9.99 14.00 -0.61
CA THR A 107 10.05 13.64 -2.03
C THR A 107 11.28 14.22 -2.71
N LYS A 108 11.55 15.51 -2.47
CA LYS A 108 12.73 16.21 -2.98
C LYS A 108 14.03 15.56 -2.47
N MET A 109 14.15 15.29 -1.18
CA MET A 109 15.32 14.64 -0.60
C MET A 109 15.61 13.27 -1.23
N THR A 110 14.57 12.45 -1.46
CA THR A 110 14.76 11.14 -2.09
C THR A 110 15.18 11.27 -3.56
N ALA A 111 14.66 12.28 -4.27
CA ALA A 111 15.06 12.56 -5.65
C ALA A 111 16.52 13.02 -5.73
N GLU A 112 16.94 13.93 -4.84
CA GLU A 112 18.32 14.39 -4.73
C GLU A 112 19.27 13.24 -4.39
N MET A 113 18.88 12.34 -3.48
CA MET A 113 19.64 11.12 -3.19
C MET A 113 19.80 10.23 -4.43
N ARG A 114 18.75 10.10 -5.25
CA ARG A 114 18.80 9.31 -6.49
C ARG A 114 19.82 9.89 -7.47
N VAL A 115 19.79 11.21 -7.68
CA VAL A 115 20.73 11.93 -8.57
C VAL A 115 22.17 11.86 -8.04
N SER A 116 22.36 12.02 -6.74
CA SER A 116 23.67 11.91 -6.10
C SER A 116 24.23 10.49 -6.23
N ALA A 117 23.41 9.46 -6.04
CA ALA A 117 23.83 8.07 -6.21
C ALA A 117 24.20 7.75 -7.67
N ASP A 118 23.55 8.38 -8.64
CA ASP A 118 23.94 8.29 -10.05
C ASP A 118 25.33 8.90 -10.29
N THR A 119 25.48 10.15 -9.90
CA THR A 119 26.73 10.93 -10.07
C THR A 119 27.92 10.22 -9.41
N ASN A 120 27.70 9.62 -8.24
CA ASN A 120 28.74 8.92 -7.47
C ASN A 120 28.88 7.43 -7.84
N LYS A 121 28.24 6.95 -8.91
CA LYS A 121 28.28 5.53 -9.35
C LYS A 121 27.84 4.53 -8.26
N LYS A 122 26.90 4.93 -7.41
CA LYS A 122 26.31 4.11 -6.31
C LYS A 122 24.92 3.57 -6.62
N LYS A 123 24.44 3.67 -7.86
CA LYS A 123 23.12 3.18 -8.30
C LYS A 123 22.83 1.75 -7.85
N ASP A 124 23.78 0.85 -8.05
CA ASP A 124 23.62 -0.57 -7.73
C ASP A 124 23.68 -0.82 -6.22
N GLN A 125 24.50 -0.06 -5.49
CA GLN A 125 24.56 -0.14 -4.02
C GLN A 125 23.25 0.35 -3.38
N TYR A 126 22.56 1.30 -4.00
CA TYR A 126 21.35 1.92 -3.45
C TYR A 126 20.06 1.27 -3.97
N GLY A 127 20.17 0.25 -4.82
CA GLY A 127 19.01 -0.46 -5.38
C GLY A 127 18.21 0.36 -6.39
N ILE A 128 18.83 1.38 -7.01
CA ILE A 128 18.16 2.24 -8.01
C ILE A 128 17.90 1.48 -9.32
N SER A 129 18.86 0.63 -9.71
CA SER A 129 18.79 -0.21 -10.91
C SER A 129 18.32 -1.63 -10.63
N ALA A 130 18.03 -1.95 -9.36
CA ALA A 130 17.71 -3.31 -8.95
C ALA A 130 16.34 -3.75 -9.48
N THR A 131 16.26 -4.98 -9.97
CA THR A 131 15.06 -5.57 -10.52
C THR A 131 14.42 -6.53 -9.52
N VAL A 132 13.08 -6.56 -9.53
CA VAL A 132 12.32 -7.53 -8.75
C VAL A 132 12.27 -8.84 -9.54
N ASN A 133 12.62 -9.94 -8.89
CA ASN A 133 12.53 -11.28 -9.45
C ASN A 133 11.43 -12.06 -8.72
N SER A 134 10.85 -13.05 -9.40
CA SER A 134 9.92 -14.02 -8.81
C SER A 134 10.57 -15.40 -8.87
N ASP A 135 10.49 -16.18 -7.80
CA ASP A 135 10.91 -17.58 -7.83
C ASP A 135 9.77 -18.52 -8.25
N ALA A 136 10.03 -19.83 -8.20
CA ALA A 136 9.06 -20.87 -8.58
C ALA A 136 7.83 -20.94 -7.67
N ASP A 137 7.94 -20.43 -6.43
CA ASP A 137 6.87 -20.40 -5.43
C ASP A 137 6.18 -19.01 -5.39
N ASP A 138 6.34 -18.21 -6.46
CA ASP A 138 5.84 -16.84 -6.58
C ASP A 138 6.33 -15.86 -5.51
N ARG A 139 7.41 -16.20 -4.79
CA ARG A 139 8.03 -15.28 -3.83
C ARG A 139 8.81 -14.23 -4.60
N LEU A 140 8.60 -12.98 -4.19
CA LEU A 140 9.28 -11.85 -4.80
C LEU A 140 10.59 -11.56 -4.07
N SER A 141 11.63 -11.21 -4.82
CA SER A 141 12.89 -10.80 -4.24
C SER A 141 13.51 -9.62 -4.99
N ILE A 142 14.30 -8.83 -4.29
CA ILE A 142 15.14 -7.78 -4.87
C ILE A 142 16.45 -7.73 -4.12
N GLN A 143 17.55 -7.62 -4.86
CA GLN A 143 18.90 -7.60 -4.30
C GLN A 143 19.69 -6.43 -4.85
N PHE A 144 20.46 -5.79 -3.98
CA PHE A 144 21.30 -4.64 -4.31
C PHE A 144 22.40 -4.46 -3.27
N GLY A 145 23.64 -4.19 -3.71
CA GLY A 145 24.80 -4.20 -2.83
C GLY A 145 24.87 -5.47 -1.97
N ASN A 146 24.91 -5.29 -0.64
CA ASN A 146 24.88 -6.38 0.35
C ASN A 146 23.50 -6.55 1.01
N VAL A 147 22.43 -6.15 0.33
CA VAL A 147 21.05 -6.19 0.82
C VAL A 147 20.23 -7.11 -0.08
N LYS A 148 19.47 -8.02 0.53
CA LYS A 148 18.45 -8.81 -0.17
C LYS A 148 17.14 -8.74 0.60
N TYR A 149 16.07 -8.44 -0.11
CA TYR A 149 14.71 -8.65 0.38
C TYR A 149 14.13 -9.88 -0.30
N THR A 150 13.46 -10.72 0.47
CA THR A 150 12.65 -11.85 -0.04
C THR A 150 11.29 -11.79 0.64
N THR A 151 10.20 -11.93 -0.11
CA THR A 151 8.86 -11.77 0.44
C THR A 151 7.88 -12.77 -0.12
N SER A 152 7.09 -13.34 0.77
CA SER A 152 5.83 -13.99 0.43
C SER A 152 4.72 -12.95 0.50
N THR A 153 3.70 -13.11 -0.32
CA THR A 153 2.61 -12.14 -0.42
C THR A 153 1.26 -12.79 -0.14
N GLN A 154 0.26 -11.98 0.15
CA GLN A 154 -1.13 -12.39 0.29
C GLN A 154 -2.03 -11.40 -0.44
N PRO A 155 -3.19 -11.84 -0.97
CA PRO A 155 -4.15 -10.94 -1.61
C PRO A 155 -4.58 -9.83 -0.65
N ALA A 156 -4.64 -8.60 -1.16
CA ALA A 156 -5.31 -7.52 -0.45
C ALA A 156 -6.83 -7.67 -0.60
N ALA A 157 -7.61 -6.94 0.21
CA ALA A 157 -9.07 -6.91 0.05
C ALA A 157 -9.50 -6.38 -1.34
N ASN A 158 -8.73 -5.44 -1.88
CA ASN A 158 -8.87 -4.90 -3.23
C ASN A 158 -7.58 -4.19 -3.67
N GLN A 159 -7.52 -3.79 -4.94
CA GLN A 159 -6.36 -3.09 -5.52
C GLN A 159 -6.03 -1.77 -4.81
N ASN A 160 -7.05 -1.07 -4.28
CA ASN A 160 -6.83 0.16 -3.54
C ASN A 160 -6.08 -0.11 -2.22
N ALA A 161 -6.45 -1.14 -1.45
CA ALA A 161 -5.76 -1.51 -0.23
C ALA A 161 -4.29 -1.90 -0.48
N ALA A 162 -4.02 -2.65 -1.54
CA ALA A 162 -2.65 -2.96 -1.98
C ALA A 162 -1.83 -1.68 -2.27
N SER A 163 -2.45 -0.74 -2.98
CA SER A 163 -1.83 0.54 -3.35
C SER A 163 -1.61 1.46 -2.14
N GLN A 164 -2.55 1.49 -1.19
CA GLN A 164 -2.42 2.24 0.05
C GLN A 164 -1.28 1.70 0.93
N PHE A 165 -1.19 0.37 1.06
CA PHE A 165 -0.11 -0.25 1.83
C PHE A 165 1.28 0.07 1.23
N ALA A 166 1.42 -0.05 -0.10
CA ALA A 166 2.68 0.29 -0.77
C ALA A 166 3.06 1.77 -0.59
N GLN A 167 2.09 2.68 -0.69
CA GLN A 167 2.32 4.11 -0.45
C GLN A 167 2.75 4.41 0.99
N PHE A 168 2.08 3.79 1.98
CA PHE A 168 2.48 3.88 3.38
C PHE A 168 3.93 3.41 3.58
N ALA A 169 4.26 2.22 3.08
CA ALA A 169 5.60 1.64 3.23
C ALA A 169 6.67 2.53 2.57
N ASP A 170 6.36 3.13 1.41
CA ASP A 170 7.25 4.09 0.74
C ASP A 170 7.44 5.37 1.57
N TRP A 171 6.38 5.90 2.19
CA TRP A 171 6.50 7.07 3.07
C TRP A 171 7.32 6.77 4.33
N ALA A 172 7.13 5.61 4.95
CA ALA A 172 7.94 5.17 6.08
C ALA A 172 9.43 5.10 5.72
N LEU A 173 9.77 4.55 4.55
CA LEU A 173 11.15 4.51 4.05
C LEU A 173 11.74 5.92 3.84
N ARG A 174 10.97 6.84 3.27
CA ARG A 174 11.40 8.23 3.05
C ARG A 174 11.58 9.00 4.36
N LEU A 175 10.69 8.78 5.33
CA LEU A 175 10.82 9.35 6.66
C LEU A 175 12.07 8.83 7.36
N ASN A 176 12.32 7.51 7.33
CA ASN A 176 13.52 6.90 7.90
C ASN A 176 14.79 7.48 7.27
N MET A 177 14.80 7.66 5.94
CA MET A 177 15.89 8.33 5.24
C MET A 177 16.13 9.76 5.77
N ALA A 178 15.07 10.57 5.98
CA ALA A 178 15.21 11.91 6.54
C ALA A 178 15.71 11.90 7.99
N ARG A 179 15.34 10.87 8.77
CA ARG A 179 15.86 10.60 10.11
C ARG A 179 17.26 9.96 10.12
N LYS A 180 17.87 9.75 8.94
CA LYS A 180 19.16 9.06 8.74
C LYS A 180 19.18 7.64 9.31
N GLN A 181 18.05 6.95 9.20
CA GLN A 181 17.83 5.58 9.68
C GLN A 181 17.57 4.63 8.50
N GLY A 182 18.02 3.38 8.65
CA GLY A 182 17.74 2.30 7.70
C GLY A 182 18.60 2.33 6.43
N LEU A 183 18.15 1.57 5.44
CA LEU A 183 18.81 1.36 4.15
C LEU A 183 18.29 2.35 3.10
N PRO A 184 19.03 2.58 1.99
CA PRO A 184 18.51 3.33 0.85
C PRO A 184 17.15 2.78 0.40
N PRO A 185 16.16 3.65 0.13
CA PRO A 185 14.76 3.22 0.02
C PRO A 185 14.43 2.54 -1.32
N PHE A 186 15.22 2.79 -2.36
CA PHE A 186 14.81 2.56 -3.75
C PHE A 186 14.50 1.10 -4.08
N GLY A 187 15.34 0.15 -3.65
CA GLY A 187 15.07 -1.27 -3.88
C GLY A 187 13.78 -1.74 -3.20
N ARG A 188 13.55 -1.34 -1.95
CA ARG A 188 12.32 -1.71 -1.23
C ARG A 188 11.07 -1.06 -1.84
N MET A 189 11.17 0.19 -2.31
CA MET A 189 10.09 0.87 -3.03
C MET A 189 9.73 0.16 -4.34
N SER A 190 10.73 -0.29 -5.11
CA SER A 190 10.49 -1.09 -6.32
C SER A 190 9.78 -2.40 -5.99
N LEU A 191 10.18 -3.08 -4.90
CA LEU A 191 9.50 -4.28 -4.41
C LEU A 191 8.05 -4.00 -3.97
N ASN A 192 7.81 -2.93 -3.19
CA ASN A 192 6.47 -2.50 -2.78
C ASN A 192 5.54 -2.32 -3.99
N ARG A 193 6.03 -1.63 -5.03
CA ARG A 193 5.29 -1.42 -6.27
C ARG A 193 4.95 -2.73 -6.97
N ALA A 194 5.92 -3.63 -7.11
CA ALA A 194 5.70 -4.93 -7.75
C ALA A 194 4.64 -5.77 -7.02
N ILE A 195 4.66 -5.78 -5.69
CA ILE A 195 3.64 -6.45 -4.86
C ILE A 195 2.26 -5.81 -5.10
N ALA A 196 2.18 -4.48 -5.04
CA ALA A 196 0.91 -3.78 -5.20
C ALA A 196 0.31 -3.91 -6.60
N THR A 197 1.12 -3.96 -7.66
CA THR A 197 0.64 -4.21 -9.04
C THR A 197 -0.04 -5.58 -9.17
N LYS A 198 0.33 -6.56 -8.33
CA LYS A 198 -0.37 -7.86 -8.25
C LYS A 198 -1.66 -7.81 -7.40
N GLY A 199 -2.04 -6.65 -6.83
CA GLY A 199 -3.17 -6.54 -5.91
C GLY A 199 -2.93 -7.19 -4.54
N HIS A 200 -1.66 -7.36 -4.17
CA HIS A 200 -1.25 -8.06 -2.96
C HIS A 200 -0.64 -7.09 -1.93
N ILE A 201 -0.42 -7.59 -0.71
CA ILE A 201 0.48 -7.02 0.29
C ILE A 201 1.48 -8.10 0.74
N PRO A 202 2.65 -7.75 1.31
CA PRO A 202 3.52 -8.75 1.92
C PRO A 202 2.78 -9.46 3.06
N SER A 203 2.93 -10.78 3.16
CA SER A 203 2.55 -11.56 4.35
C SER A 203 3.76 -11.80 5.25
N GLU A 204 4.91 -12.06 4.63
CA GLU A 204 6.20 -12.18 5.28
C GLU A 204 7.28 -11.51 4.44
N LEU A 205 8.18 -10.78 5.07
CA LEU A 205 9.34 -10.14 4.45
C LEU A 205 10.60 -10.51 5.23
N MET A 206 11.57 -11.08 4.54
CA MET A 206 12.93 -11.29 5.04
C MET A 206 13.83 -10.18 4.49
N LEU A 207 14.65 -9.61 5.37
CA LEU A 207 15.72 -8.68 5.03
C LEU A 207 17.05 -9.31 5.46
N ASP A 208 17.87 -9.62 4.47
CA ASP A 208 19.26 -10.05 4.65
C ASP A 208 20.19 -8.86 4.46
N VAL A 209 20.99 -8.56 5.47
CA VAL A 209 22.14 -7.65 5.38
C VAL A 209 23.39 -8.37 5.86
N LYS A 210 24.58 -7.85 5.51
CA LYS A 210 25.87 -8.53 5.72
C LYS A 210 26.08 -9.19 7.09
N VAL A 211 25.53 -8.62 8.16
CA VAL A 211 25.77 -9.06 9.55
C VAL A 211 24.48 -9.37 10.33
N ALA A 212 23.32 -9.27 9.69
CA ALA A 212 22.04 -9.44 10.37
C ALA A 212 20.95 -9.88 9.39
N GLN A 213 19.98 -10.60 9.93
CA GLN A 213 18.78 -10.97 9.20
C GLN A 213 17.57 -10.54 10.04
N TYR A 214 16.58 -9.95 9.37
CA TYR A 214 15.34 -9.50 9.98
C TYR A 214 14.16 -10.13 9.27
N LYS A 215 13.09 -10.36 10.03
CA LYS A 215 11.82 -10.89 9.55
C LYS A 215 10.70 -9.94 9.95
N SER A 216 9.85 -9.57 8.99
CA SER A 216 8.59 -8.87 9.24
C SER A 216 7.44 -9.78 8.86
N VAL A 217 6.42 -9.86 9.71
CA VAL A 217 5.17 -10.60 9.45
C VAL A 217 4.03 -9.60 9.46
N HIS A 218 3.11 -9.72 8.49
CA HIS A 218 1.99 -8.80 8.32
C HIS A 218 0.65 -9.55 8.37
N ALA A 219 -0.20 -9.17 9.31
CA ALA A 219 -1.55 -9.72 9.47
C ALA A 219 -2.60 -8.65 9.16
N ILE A 220 -3.50 -8.95 8.21
CA ILE A 220 -4.60 -8.04 7.82
C ILE A 220 -5.80 -8.26 8.71
N THR A 221 -6.38 -7.17 9.22
CA THR A 221 -7.75 -7.15 9.76
C THR A 221 -8.59 -6.27 8.82
N PRO A 222 -9.66 -6.81 8.19
CA PRO A 222 -10.37 -6.13 7.11
C PRO A 222 -11.24 -4.95 7.57
N LYS A 223 -11.39 -4.75 8.89
CA LYS A 223 -12.23 -3.69 9.46
C LYS A 223 -11.55 -3.10 10.70
N LEU A 224 -11.82 -1.81 10.92
CA LEU A 224 -11.46 -1.13 12.17
C LEU A 224 -12.35 -1.61 13.31
N THR A 225 -11.73 -1.81 14.47
CA THR A 225 -12.42 -2.04 15.75
C THR A 225 -12.80 -0.71 16.41
N ASN A 226 -13.63 -0.77 17.47
CA ASN A 226 -13.93 0.43 18.26
C ASN A 226 -12.68 1.00 18.95
N GLU A 227 -11.74 0.13 19.34
CA GLU A 227 -10.45 0.54 19.90
C GLU A 227 -9.61 1.30 18.86
N ASP A 228 -9.60 0.86 17.60
CA ASP A 228 -8.90 1.58 16.53
C ASP A 228 -9.46 3.00 16.34
N ARG A 229 -10.80 3.13 16.36
CA ARG A 229 -11.46 4.43 16.24
C ARG A 229 -11.11 5.35 17.41
N LYS A 230 -11.13 4.82 18.63
CA LYS A 230 -10.74 5.57 19.82
C LYS A 230 -9.29 6.06 19.72
N ARG A 231 -8.36 5.23 19.27
CA ARG A 231 -6.95 5.62 19.07
C ARG A 231 -6.78 6.70 17.99
N ILE A 232 -7.59 6.66 16.93
CA ILE A 232 -7.64 7.73 15.90
C ILE A 232 -8.11 9.05 16.52
N ASP A 233 -9.17 9.03 17.32
CA ASP A 233 -9.70 10.22 17.99
C ASP A 233 -8.67 10.80 18.98
N GLU A 234 -8.01 9.93 19.75
CA GLU A 234 -6.90 10.31 20.66
C GLU A 234 -5.74 10.95 19.89
N ALA A 235 -5.28 10.32 18.79
CA ALA A 235 -4.22 10.87 17.94
C ALA A 235 -4.62 12.23 17.35
N SER A 236 -5.88 12.41 16.97
CA SER A 236 -6.42 13.69 16.48
C SER A 236 -6.35 14.78 17.55
N GLY A 237 -6.70 14.44 18.79
CA GLY A 237 -6.53 15.33 19.95
C GLY A 237 -5.07 15.69 20.21
N MET A 238 -4.16 14.71 20.15
CA MET A 238 -2.72 14.94 20.30
C MET A 238 -2.18 15.87 19.20
N ILE A 239 -2.58 15.65 17.95
CA ILE A 239 -2.23 16.55 16.84
C ILE A 239 -2.66 17.96 17.18
N ALA A 240 -3.86 18.19 17.70
CA ALA A 240 -4.34 19.54 18.00
C ALA A 240 -3.62 20.21 19.19
N LEU A 241 -3.26 19.43 20.22
CA LEU A 241 -2.87 19.95 21.54
C LEU A 241 -1.36 19.93 21.81
N TYR A 242 -0.59 19.07 21.13
CA TYR A 242 0.83 18.90 21.43
C TYR A 242 1.69 20.03 20.89
N SER A 243 2.76 20.34 21.61
CA SER A 243 3.71 21.38 21.23
C SER A 243 4.52 20.95 20.03
N GLU A 244 4.62 21.81 19.01
CA GLU A 244 5.39 21.49 17.82
C GLU A 244 6.88 21.71 18.02
N ILE A 245 7.69 20.72 17.66
CA ILE A 245 9.16 20.75 17.71
C ILE A 245 9.75 20.34 16.35
N PRO A 246 10.95 20.80 16.00
CA PRO A 246 11.60 20.43 14.74
C PRO A 246 12.03 18.95 14.75
N LEU A 247 12.16 18.36 13.56
CA LEU A 247 12.52 16.93 13.40
C LEU A 247 13.88 16.59 14.04
N SER A 248 14.81 17.53 14.13
CA SER A 248 16.11 17.36 14.80
C SER A 248 15.98 17.08 16.30
N ASP A 249 14.91 17.58 16.91
CA ASP A 249 14.71 17.56 18.35
C ASP A 249 13.71 16.47 18.75
N PHE A 250 13.02 15.88 17.76
CA PHE A 250 12.07 14.79 17.95
C PHE A 250 12.81 13.46 18.14
N ARG A 251 12.70 12.89 19.34
CA ARG A 251 13.29 11.61 19.73
C ARG A 251 12.27 10.48 19.65
#